data_AF-A0A7C7PKE2-F1
#
_entry.id   AF-A0A7C7PKE2-F1
#
_cell.length_a   1.000
_cell.length_b   1.000
_cell.length_c   1.000
_cell.angle_alpha   90.00
_cell.angle_beta   90.00
_cell.angle_gamma   90.00
#
_symmetry.space_group_name_H-M   'P 1'
#
loop_
_entity.id
_entity.type
_entity.pdbx_description
1 polymer ?
#
loop_
_entity_poly.entity_id
_entity_poly.type
_entity_poly.pdbx_seq_one_letter_code
_entity_poly.pdbx_strand_id
1 'polypeptide(L)'
;MSWFKEFFSGGIYDVLEDSWGLLLDLVPPAPGNFLYWLDGQPHPEIQYVSIVRTGPVGLGDELVPVYSQDMNNVPALRGRSEVRVAPAGHLLNPADGLLLAQLLNGAGTVTHGGEK
;
A
#
# COMPACT_ATOMS: atom_id res chain seq x y z
N MET A 1 -13.58 -4.69 16.53
CA MET A 1 -12.49 -4.58 17.53
C MET A 1 -11.85 -5.92 17.97
N SER A 2 -12.42 -7.10 17.74
CA SER A 2 -11.93 -8.38 18.33
C SER A 2 -10.73 -9.03 17.61
N TRP A 3 -10.55 -8.76 16.31
CA TRP A 3 -9.67 -9.58 15.48
C TRP A 3 -8.18 -9.18 15.49
N PHE A 4 -7.87 -7.91 15.79
CA PHE A 4 -6.50 -7.44 16.03
C PHE A 4 -5.91 -8.15 17.26
N LYS A 5 -6.72 -8.36 18.31
CA LYS A 5 -6.27 -9.06 19.52
C LYS A 5 -5.83 -10.50 19.28
N GLU A 6 -6.41 -11.19 18.30
CA GLU A 6 -6.04 -12.58 17.95
C GLU A 6 -4.72 -12.66 17.18
N PHE A 7 -4.43 -11.67 16.31
CA PHE A 7 -3.10 -11.55 15.68
C PHE A 7 -2.01 -11.23 16.72
N PHE A 8 -2.38 -10.53 17.80
CA PHE A 8 -1.44 -9.98 18.76
C PHE A 8 -1.20 -10.81 20.04
N SER A 9 -1.65 -12.07 20.13
CA SER A 9 -1.54 -12.86 21.38
C SER A 9 -0.32 -13.81 21.43
N GLY A 10 0.60 -13.53 22.35
CA GLY A 10 1.60 -14.48 22.87
C GLY A 10 3.03 -14.29 22.37
N GLY A 11 3.79 -13.37 23.00
CA GLY A 11 5.21 -13.09 22.71
C GLY A 11 5.49 -11.71 22.11
N ILE A 12 4.44 -10.92 21.87
CA ILE A 12 4.48 -9.66 21.10
C ILE A 12 4.38 -8.42 21.99
N TYR A 13 4.23 -8.58 23.31
CA TYR A 13 4.06 -7.44 24.21
C TYR A 13 5.31 -6.55 24.22
N ASP A 14 6.49 -7.16 24.33
CA ASP A 14 7.77 -6.44 24.27
C ASP A 14 8.01 -5.82 22.88
N VAL A 15 7.67 -6.54 21.80
CA VAL A 15 7.77 -6.04 20.42
C VAL A 15 6.80 -4.88 20.16
N LEU A 16 5.59 -4.93 20.72
CA LEU A 16 4.59 -3.86 20.64
C LEU A 16 4.98 -2.65 21.47
N GLU A 17 5.58 -2.84 22.63
CA GLU A 17 6.08 -1.77 23.50
C GLU A 17 7.26 -1.04 22.82
N ASP A 18 8.22 -1.78 22.27
CA ASP A 18 9.36 -1.24 21.54
C ASP A 18 8.94 -0.62 20.18
N SER A 19 7.86 -1.10 19.56
CA SER A 19 7.37 -0.64 18.25
C SER A 19 6.14 0.27 18.33
N TRP A 20 5.76 0.74 19.52
CA TRP A 20 4.56 1.55 19.71
C TRP A 20 4.60 2.84 18.88
N GLY A 21 5.78 3.46 18.75
CA GLY A 21 5.99 4.63 17.88
C GLY A 21 5.67 4.34 16.40
N LEU A 22 6.08 3.17 15.88
CA LEU A 22 5.79 2.76 14.50
C LEU A 22 4.30 2.46 14.26
N LEU A 23 3.59 1.98 15.29
CA LEU A 23 2.14 1.78 15.20
C LEU A 23 1.37 3.10 15.14
N LEU A 24 1.86 4.14 15.81
CA LEU A 24 1.31 5.49 15.68
C LEU A 24 1.53 6.08 14.28
N ASP A 25 2.62 5.69 13.60
CA ASP A 25 2.89 6.09 12.22
C ASP A 25 1.99 5.38 11.19
N LEU A 26 1.36 4.26 11.57
CA LEU A 26 0.37 3.54 10.76
C LEU A 26 -1.05 4.13 10.90
N VAL A 27 -1.23 5.19 11.69
CA VAL A 27 -2.50 5.92 11.80
C VAL A 27 -2.76 6.66 10.48
N PRO A 28 -4.02 6.71 10.00
CA PRO A 28 -4.37 7.49 8.81
C PRO A 28 -3.78 8.91 8.83
N PRO A 29 -3.40 9.47 7.67
CA PRO A 29 -2.74 10.77 7.62
C PRO A 29 -3.64 11.86 8.21
N ALA A 30 -3.14 12.53 9.25
CA ALA A 30 -3.81 13.62 9.94
C ALA A 30 -2.79 14.70 10.32
N PRO A 31 -3.16 15.99 10.29
CA PRO A 31 -2.25 17.07 10.65
C PRO A 31 -1.54 16.81 11.99
N GLY A 32 -0.20 16.80 11.95
CA GLY A 32 0.64 16.57 13.13
C GLY A 32 1.15 15.14 13.32
N ASN A 33 0.77 14.18 12.48
CA ASN A 33 1.39 12.85 12.47
C ASN A 33 2.44 12.68 11.35
N PHE A 34 3.28 11.65 11.49
CA PHE A 34 4.38 11.37 10.57
C PHE A 34 3.87 11.08 9.15
N LEU A 35 2.83 10.26 9.02
CA LEU A 35 2.28 9.88 7.71
C LEU A 35 1.77 11.10 6.93
N TYR A 36 1.12 12.05 7.60
CA TYR A 36 0.71 13.33 7.00
C TYR A 36 1.90 14.16 6.51
N TRP A 37 2.99 14.20 7.29
CA TRP A 37 4.22 14.87 6.86
C TRP A 37 4.87 14.16 5.66
N LEU A 38 4.93 12.82 5.69
CA LEU A 38 5.53 11.99 4.66
C LEU A 38 4.79 12.11 3.32
N ASP A 39 3.45 12.06 3.36
CA ASP A 39 2.57 12.18 2.19
C ASP A 39 2.73 13.54 1.46
N GLY A 40 3.27 14.54 2.15
CA GLY A 40 3.54 15.87 1.60
C GLY A 40 4.96 16.08 1.09
N GLN A 41 5.89 15.13 1.26
CA GLN A 41 7.27 15.31 0.83
C GLN A 41 7.42 15.27 -0.70
N PRO A 42 8.46 15.91 -1.28
CA PRO A 42 8.81 15.73 -2.68
C PRO A 42 9.14 14.26 -2.99
N HIS A 43 8.56 13.74 -4.07
CA HIS A 43 8.72 12.36 -4.51
C HIS A 43 9.51 12.31 -5.83
N PRO A 44 10.55 11.47 -5.94
CA PRO A 44 11.39 11.39 -7.14
C PRO A 44 10.57 11.01 -8.39
N GLU A 45 11.11 11.30 -9.58
CA GLU A 45 10.48 10.88 -10.84
C GLU A 45 10.81 9.41 -11.14
N ILE A 46 10.02 8.52 -10.55
CA ILE A 46 10.04 7.07 -10.76
C ILE A 46 8.63 6.57 -11.06
N GLN A 47 8.52 5.33 -11.56
CA GLN A 47 7.22 4.70 -11.72
C GLN A 47 6.66 4.30 -10.35
N TYR A 48 5.47 4.79 -10.04
CA TYR A 48 4.70 4.39 -8.87
C TYR A 48 3.63 3.40 -9.29
N VAL A 49 3.50 2.31 -8.52
CA VAL A 49 2.49 1.28 -8.76
C VAL A 49 1.84 0.92 -7.43
N SER A 50 0.51 1.02 -7.39
CA SER A 50 -0.33 0.57 -6.28
C SER A 50 -0.98 -0.77 -6.64
N ILE A 51 -0.61 -1.82 -5.90
CA ILE A 51 -1.30 -3.11 -5.98
C ILE A 51 -2.42 -3.09 -4.94
N VAL A 52 -3.65 -2.92 -5.40
CA VAL A 52 -4.84 -2.78 -4.55
C VAL A 52 -5.51 -4.13 -4.39
N ARG A 53 -5.42 -4.67 -3.18
CA ARG A 53 -6.09 -5.90 -2.76
C ARG A 53 -7.52 -5.61 -2.35
N THR A 54 -8.47 -6.27 -3.00
CA THR A 54 -9.90 -6.04 -2.78
C THR A 54 -10.53 -7.07 -1.85
N GLY A 55 -9.83 -8.16 -1.55
CA GLY A 55 -10.37 -9.28 -0.79
C GLY A 55 -11.64 -9.89 -1.42
N PRO A 56 -12.34 -10.78 -0.69
CA PRO A 56 -13.54 -11.44 -1.21
C PRO A 56 -14.75 -10.51 -1.38
N VAL A 57 -14.81 -9.41 -0.64
CA VAL A 57 -15.97 -8.51 -0.54
C VAL A 57 -15.78 -7.16 -1.23
N GLY A 58 -14.61 -6.92 -1.84
CA GLY A 58 -14.35 -5.71 -2.62
C GLY A 58 -13.94 -4.46 -1.81
N LEU A 59 -13.78 -4.57 -0.49
CA LEU A 59 -13.59 -3.41 0.40
C LEU A 59 -12.14 -3.19 0.85
N GLY A 60 -11.26 -4.13 0.55
CA GLY A 60 -9.88 -4.15 1.03
C GLY A 60 -9.44 -5.58 1.26
N ASP A 61 -8.18 -5.75 1.60
CA ASP A 61 -7.81 -7.00 2.25
C ASP A 61 -8.32 -6.99 3.69
N GLU A 62 -8.03 -8.06 4.42
CA GLU A 62 -8.40 -8.19 5.80
C GLU A 62 -7.92 -6.97 6.62
N LEU A 63 -6.68 -6.51 6.46
CA LEU A 63 -6.04 -5.51 7.34
C LEU A 63 -6.19 -4.07 6.85
N VAL A 64 -6.20 -3.83 5.54
CA VAL A 64 -6.05 -2.52 4.93
C VAL A 64 -7.18 -2.26 3.92
N PRO A 65 -7.95 -1.17 4.06
CA PRO A 65 -9.02 -0.84 3.12
C PRO A 65 -8.46 -0.39 1.76
N VAL A 66 -9.26 -0.56 0.69
CA VAL A 66 -8.86 -0.21 -0.69
C VAL A 66 -8.28 1.20 -0.81
N TYR A 67 -8.91 2.19 -0.18
CA TYR A 67 -8.48 3.60 -0.30
C TYR A 67 -7.08 3.83 0.30
N SER A 68 -6.71 3.09 1.35
CA SER A 68 -5.38 3.19 1.98
C SER A 68 -4.27 2.51 1.16
N GLN A 69 -4.63 1.64 0.20
CA GLN A 69 -3.67 0.94 -0.65
C GLN A 69 -3.38 1.70 -1.96
N ASP A 70 -4.28 2.59 -2.38
CA ASP A 70 -4.13 3.41 -3.60
C ASP A 70 -3.35 4.69 -3.29
N MET A 71 -2.11 4.74 -3.78
CA MET A 71 -1.22 5.90 -3.61
C MET A 71 -1.68 7.15 -4.37
N ASN A 72 -2.71 7.05 -5.23
CA ASN A 72 -3.35 8.27 -5.76
C ASN A 72 -4.12 9.06 -4.69
N ASN A 73 -4.34 8.47 -3.52
CA ASN A 73 -4.87 9.20 -2.35
C ASN A 73 -3.78 10.00 -1.61
N VAL A 74 -2.49 9.75 -1.90
CA VAL A 74 -1.37 10.59 -1.43
C VAL A 74 -1.27 11.84 -2.32
N PRO A 75 -1.39 13.06 -1.78
CA PRO A 75 -1.41 14.28 -2.59
C PRO A 75 -0.20 14.44 -3.52
N ALA A 76 1.01 14.11 -3.05
CA ALA A 76 2.25 14.23 -3.83
C ALA A 76 2.39 13.20 -4.98
N LEU A 77 1.55 12.14 -4.97
CA LEU A 77 1.57 11.05 -5.96
C LEU A 77 0.29 10.97 -6.79
N ARG A 78 -0.66 11.89 -6.58
CA ARG A 78 -1.95 11.88 -7.27
C ARG A 78 -1.78 11.98 -8.79
N GLY A 79 -2.28 10.97 -9.51
CA GLY A 79 -2.15 10.85 -10.96
C GLY A 79 -0.81 10.28 -11.43
N ARG A 80 0.12 9.97 -10.52
CA ARG A 80 1.45 9.40 -10.81
C ARG A 80 1.52 7.90 -10.52
N SER A 81 0.61 7.36 -9.70
CA SER A 81 0.56 5.93 -9.36
C SER A 81 -0.35 5.16 -10.31
N GLU A 82 0.18 4.14 -10.96
CA GLU A 82 -0.60 3.15 -11.70
C GLU A 82 -1.31 2.20 -10.72
N VAL A 83 -2.62 1.96 -10.92
CA VAL A 83 -3.39 1.06 -10.04
C VAL A 83 -3.56 -0.32 -10.69
N ARG A 84 -3.13 -1.37 -9.98
CA ARG A 84 -3.35 -2.78 -10.33
C ARG A 84 -4.22 -3.45 -9.28
N VAL A 85 -5.42 -3.85 -9.68
CA VAL A 85 -6.34 -4.55 -8.77
C VAL A 85 -5.98 -6.03 -8.68
N ALA A 86 -5.86 -6.56 -7.47
CA ALA A 86 -5.61 -7.96 -7.18
C ALA A 86 -6.73 -8.53 -6.29
N PRO A 87 -7.56 -9.45 -6.78
CA PRO A 87 -8.63 -10.07 -5.98
C PRO A 87 -8.06 -11.15 -5.05
N ALA A 88 -7.29 -10.71 -4.05
CA ALA A 88 -6.64 -11.56 -3.06
C ALA A 88 -6.79 -10.95 -1.65
N GLY A 89 -6.68 -11.81 -0.62
CA GLY A 89 -6.54 -11.39 0.78
C GLY A 89 -5.13 -10.88 1.08
N HIS A 90 -4.83 -10.59 2.34
CA HIS A 90 -3.64 -9.89 2.79
C HIS A 90 -2.35 -10.67 2.52
N LEU A 91 -2.39 -12.00 2.69
CA LEU A 91 -1.23 -12.85 2.53
C LEU A 91 -0.73 -12.87 1.08
N LEU A 92 0.61 -12.93 0.94
CA LEU A 92 1.24 -13.20 -0.34
C LEU A 92 0.80 -14.56 -0.88
N ASN A 93 0.60 -14.62 -2.19
CA ASN A 93 0.28 -15.85 -2.90
C ASN A 93 1.14 -15.96 -4.19
N PRO A 94 1.20 -17.14 -4.82
CA PRO A 94 2.01 -17.34 -6.02
C PRO A 94 1.64 -16.42 -7.21
N ALA A 95 0.39 -15.98 -7.33
CA ALA A 95 -0.03 -15.07 -8.41
C ALA A 95 0.61 -13.68 -8.27
N ASP A 96 0.94 -13.26 -7.04
CA ASP A 96 1.66 -12.01 -6.79
C ASP A 96 3.05 -12.03 -7.44
N GLY A 97 3.72 -13.18 -7.45
CA GLY A 97 5.02 -13.33 -8.12
C GLY A 97 4.93 -13.09 -9.63
N LEU A 98 3.86 -13.60 -10.26
CA LEU A 98 3.60 -13.36 -11.68
C LEU A 98 3.29 -11.89 -11.96
N LEU A 99 2.45 -11.27 -11.12
CA LEU A 99 2.13 -9.84 -11.22
C LEU A 99 3.39 -8.97 -11.12
N LEU A 100 4.25 -9.24 -10.13
CA LEU A 100 5.50 -8.52 -9.96
C LEU A 100 6.46 -8.73 -11.13
N ALA A 101 6.59 -9.96 -11.63
CA ALA A 101 7.41 -10.24 -12.81
C ALA A 101 6.90 -9.49 -14.05
N GLN A 102 5.58 -9.42 -14.25
CA GLN A 102 4.98 -8.64 -15.34
C GLN A 102 5.23 -7.14 -15.20
N LEU A 103 5.09 -6.60 -13.97
CA LEU A 103 5.38 -5.20 -13.70
C LEU A 103 6.84 -4.87 -13.97
N LEU A 104 7.78 -5.67 -13.45
CA LEU A 104 9.22 -5.44 -13.62
C LEU A 104 9.67 -5.60 -15.08
N ASN A 105 9.07 -6.53 -15.83
CA ASN A 105 9.40 -6.74 -17.24
C ASN A 105 8.71 -5.71 -18.17
N GLY A 106 7.54 -5.18 -17.80
CA GLY A 106 6.78 -4.19 -18.57
C GLY A 106 7.10 -2.72 -18.24
N ALA A 107 7.61 -2.45 -17.04
CA ALA A 107 8.07 -1.12 -16.59
C ALA A 107 9.25 -0.55 -17.41
N GLY A 108 9.92 -1.38 -18.22
CA GLY A 108 10.98 -0.98 -19.13
C GLY A 108 10.52 -0.39 -20.47
N THR A 109 9.22 -0.37 -20.77
CA THR A 109 8.70 0.13 -22.05
C THR A 109 7.80 1.34 -21.87
N VAL A 110 8.42 2.51 -21.66
CA VAL A 110 7.77 3.80 -21.95
C VAL A 110 7.62 3.90 -23.46
N THR A 111 6.45 3.54 -24.00
CA THR A 111 6.09 3.93 -25.36
C THR A 111 5.79 5.42 -25.35
N HIS A 112 6.76 6.24 -25.79
CA HIS A 112 6.46 7.56 -26.34
C HIS A 112 5.56 7.35 -27.57
N GLY A 113 4.25 7.39 -27.35
CA GLY A 113 3.26 7.41 -28.41
C GLY A 113 3.33 8.76 -29.11
N GLY A 114 3.95 8.75 -30.30
CA GLY A 114 4.06 9.90 -31.18
C GLY A 114 2.70 10.47 -31.60
N GLU A 115 2.71 11.79 -31.75
CA GLU A 115 1.69 12.55 -32.47
C GLU A 115 1.45 11.96 -33.87
N LYS A 116 0.18 11.90 -34.24
CA LYS A 116 -0.26 11.87 -35.64
C LYS A 116 -1.19 13.04 -35.85
#